data_AF-A0A9E3AVG0-F1
#
_entry.id   AF-A0A9E3AVG0-F1
#
_cell.length_a   1.000
_cell.length_b   1.000
_cell.length_c   1.000
_cell.angle_alpha   90.00
_cell.angle_beta   90.00
_cell.angle_gamma   90.00
#
_symmetry.space_group_name_H-M   'P 1'
#
loop_
_entity.id
_entity.type
_entity.pdbx_description
1 polymer ?
#
loop_
_entity_poly.entity_id
_entity_poly.type
_entity_poly.pdbx_seq_one_letter_code
_entity_poly.pdbx_strand_id
1 'polypeptide(L)' 'MTACIVGWAHTPFGKHDADTVESLITRVAREALDHAGVTARDIDQIYLGHFNAG' A
#
# COMPACT_ATOMS: atom_id res chain seq x y z
N MET A 1 8.87 -17.26 -16.18
CA MET A 1 8.81 -15.92 -15.56
C MET A 1 8.45 -16.16 -14.09
N THR A 2 9.29 -15.73 -13.15
CA THR A 2 9.06 -15.96 -11.71
C THR A 2 8.68 -14.63 -11.09
N ALA A 3 7.60 -14.59 -10.33
CA ALA A 3 7.20 -13.38 -9.62
C ALA A 3 8.23 -13.01 -8.54
N CYS A 4 8.46 -11.71 -8.34
CA CYS A 4 9.28 -11.18 -7.25
C CYS A 4 8.59 -9.95 -6.64
N ILE A 5 8.89 -9.68 -5.36
CA ILE A 5 8.47 -8.46 -4.68
C ILE A 5 9.56 -7.43 -4.90
N VAL A 6 9.22 -6.29 -5.50
CA VAL A 6 10.18 -5.22 -5.85
C VAL A 6 9.97 -3.95 -5.03
N GLY A 7 8.86 -3.82 -4.30
CA GLY A 7 8.53 -2.68 -3.46
C GLY A 7 7.74 -3.07 -2.23
N TRP A 8 7.92 -2.34 -1.14
CA TRP A 8 7.16 -2.52 0.10
C TRP A 8 7.15 -1.23 0.92
N ALA A 9 6.12 -1.06 1.73
CA ALA A 9 6.00 0.00 2.72
C ALA A 9 5.01 -0.42 3.81
N HIS A 10 5.05 0.26 4.96
CA HIS A 10 4.07 0.09 6.03
C HIS A 10 3.92 1.39 6.81
N THR A 11 2.72 1.65 7.32
CA THR A 11 2.52 2.70 8.32
C THR A 11 3.01 2.22 9.69
N PRO A 12 3.40 3.12 10.60
CA PRO A 12 3.63 2.76 11.99
C PRO A 12 2.42 2.05 12.59
N PHE A 13 2.64 1.00 13.35
CA PHE A 13 1.56 0.36 14.09
C PHE A 13 1.08 1.26 15.22
N GLY A 14 -0.24 1.42 15.35
CA GLY A 14 -0.84 2.26 16.38
C GLY A 14 -2.15 2.88 15.93
N LYS A 15 -2.69 3.74 16.80
CA LYS A 15 -3.91 4.48 16.53
C LYS A 15 -3.59 5.72 15.69
N HIS A 16 -4.26 5.86 14.55
CA HIS A 16 -4.13 7.02 13.65
C HIS A 16 -5.45 7.77 13.59
N ASP A 17 -5.74 8.58 14.60
CA ASP A 17 -7.05 9.24 14.77
C ASP A 17 -7.37 10.30 13.70
N ALA A 18 -6.34 10.83 13.04
CA ALA A 18 -6.49 11.84 11.99
C ALA A 18 -6.63 11.23 10.59
N ASP A 19 -6.44 9.92 10.45
CA ASP A 19 -6.41 9.22 9.18
C ASP A 19 -7.65 8.34 9.00
N THR A 20 -8.05 8.16 7.75
CA THR A 20 -9.03 7.15 7.37
C THR A 20 -8.31 5.89 6.91
N VAL A 21 -9.02 4.77 6.86
CA VAL A 21 -8.49 3.54 6.24
C VAL A 21 -8.00 3.82 4.81
N GLU A 22 -8.74 4.64 4.05
CA GLU A 22 -8.36 5.03 2.70
C GLU A 22 -7.08 5.89 2.66
N SER A 23 -6.93 6.86 3.56
CA SER A 23 -5.71 7.68 3.60
C SER A 23 -4.49 6.82 3.95
N LEU A 24 -4.63 5.86 4.87
CA LEU A 24 -3.58 4.91 5.21
C LEU A 24 -3.20 4.03 4.02
N ILE A 25 -4.18 3.43 3.33
CA ILE A 25 -3.95 2.57 2.16
C ILE A 25 -3.25 3.36 1.04
N THR A 26 -3.74 4.56 0.72
CA THR A 26 -3.13 5.36 -0.36
C THR A 26 -1.74 5.85 0.00
N ARG A 27 -1.45 6.09 1.29
CA ARG A 27 -0.11 6.44 1.75
C ARG A 27 0.87 5.30 1.53
N VAL A 28 0.59 4.10 2.05
CA VAL A 28 1.49 2.95 1.92
C VAL A 28 1.62 2.48 0.47
N ALA A 29 0.57 2.60 -0.34
CA ALA A 29 0.64 2.27 -1.76
C ALA A 29 1.63 3.19 -2.50
N ARG A 30 1.62 4.50 -2.24
CA ARG A 30 2.59 5.43 -2.84
C ARG A 30 4.02 5.16 -2.39
N GLU A 31 4.23 4.96 -1.09
CA GLU A 31 5.56 4.65 -0.54
C GLU A 31 6.12 3.33 -1.13
N ALA A 32 5.28 2.33 -1.34
CA ALA A 32 5.69 1.06 -1.97
C ALA A 32 6.04 1.21 -3.46
N LEU A 33 5.31 2.06 -4.20
CA LEU A 33 5.63 2.39 -5.60
C LEU A 33 6.97 3.14 -5.68
N ASP A 34 7.20 4.10 -4.79
CA ASP A 34 8.46 4.84 -4.71
C ASP A 34 9.64 3.91 -4.38
N HIS A 35 9.47 2.98 -3.43
CA HIS A 35 10.48 1.96 -3.13
C HIS A 35 10.76 1.02 -4.32
N ALA A 36 9.74 0.69 -5.11
CA ALA A 36 9.89 -0.12 -6.32
C ALA A 36 10.49 0.65 -7.51
N GLY A 37 10.46 1.99 -7.49
CA GLY A 37 10.89 2.82 -8.62
C GLY A 37 9.97 2.71 -9.84
N VAL A 38 8.68 2.42 -9.64
CA VAL A 38 7.68 2.31 -10.71
C VAL A 38 6.57 3.34 -10.54
N THR A 39 5.86 3.65 -11.63
CA THR A 39 4.74 4.59 -11.58
C THR A 39 3.42 3.85 -11.39
N ALA A 40 2.39 4.55 -10.89
CA ALA A 40 1.04 3.98 -10.79
C ALA A 40 0.46 3.54 -12.15
N ARG A 41 0.96 4.07 -13.26
CA ARG A 41 0.54 3.68 -14.62
C ARG A 41 1.03 2.29 -15.02
N ASP A 42 2.09 1.80 -14.37
CA ASP A 42 2.69 0.49 -14.63
C ASP A 42 1.95 -0.64 -13.87
N ILE A 43 0.90 -0.31 -13.11
CA ILE A 43 0.15 -1.25 -12.28
C ILE A 43 -1.13 -1.68 -13.01
N ASP A 44 -1.17 -2.96 -13.42
CA ASP A 44 -2.34 -3.51 -14.09
C ASP A 44 -3.49 -3.83 -13.13
N GLN A 45 -3.18 -4.24 -11.89
CA GLN A 45 -4.16 -4.74 -10.93
C GLN A 45 -3.75 -4.42 -9.49
N ILE A 46 -4.74 -4.15 -8.65
CA ILE A 46 -4.57 -3.89 -7.21
C ILE A 46 -5.44 -4.90 -6.46
N TYR A 47 -4.82 -5.56 -5.48
CA TYR A 47 -5.48 -6.49 -4.57
C TYR A 47 -5.37 -5.94 -3.15
N LEU A 48 -6.51 -5.73 -2.48
CA LEU A 48 -6.57 -5.21 -1.12
C LEU A 48 -7.24 -6.23 -0.20
N GLY A 49 -6.48 -6.73 0.77
CA GLY A 49 -7.05 -7.44 1.91
C GLY A 49 -7.44 -6.44 2.99
N HIS A 50 -8.74 -6.32 3.28
CA HIS A 50 -9.24 -5.51 4.39
C HIS A 50 -10.14 -6.36 5.28
N PHE A 51 -9.76 -6.49 6.55
CA PHE A 51 -10.58 -7.18 7.55
C PHE A 51 -11.04 -6.15 8.59
N ASN A 52 -12.35 -5.92 8.63
CA ASN A 52 -12.99 -5.08 9.63
C ASN A 52 -13.80 -6.00 10.54
N ALA A 53 -13.26 -6.34 11.72
CA ALA A 53 -14.12 -6.68 12.85
C ALA A 53 -14.56 -5.33 13.42
N GLY A 54 -15.81 -4.95 13.15
CA GLY A 54 -16.34 -3.62 13.50
C GLY A 54 -16.04 -3.19 14.93
#